data_AF-A0A445MEC5-F1
#
_entry.id   AF-A0A445MEC5-F1
#
_cell.length_a   1.000
_cell.length_b   1.000
_cell.length_c   1.000
_cell.angle_alpha   90.00
_cell.angle_beta   90.00
_cell.angle_gamma   90.00
#
_symmetry.space_group_name_H-M   'P 1'
#
loop_
_entity.id
_entity.type
_entity.pdbx_description
1 polymer ?
#
loop_
_entity_poly.entity_id
_entity_poly.type
_entity_poly.pdbx_seq_one_letter_code
_entity_poly.pdbx_strand_id
1 'polypeptide(L)' 'MRMEFLRWKDGNPIGWISRAQKFFRFHRTPKESMVEIASTQLEGDMIRWYDLYETYHGVPSWG' A
#
# COMPACT_ATOMS: atom_id res chain seq x y z
N MET A 1 15.63 -14.27 4.26
CA MET A 1 15.72 -13.05 3.42
C MET A 1 14.57 -12.13 3.83
N ARG A 2 14.87 -10.98 4.45
CA ARG A 2 13.85 -10.00 4.84
C ARG A 2 13.61 -9.10 3.64
N MET A 3 12.41 -9.16 3.07
CA MET A 3 12.00 -8.16 2.08
C MET A 3 11.56 -6.94 2.88
N GLU A 4 12.36 -5.88 2.90
CA GLU A 4 11.91 -4.62 3.48
C GLU A 4 10.81 -4.05 2.59
N PHE A 5 9.65 -3.76 3.18
CA PHE A 5 8.56 -3.15 2.43
C PHE A 5 9.01 -1.76 2.00
N LEU A 6 8.89 -1.49 0.70
CA LEU A 6 9.43 -0.27 0.11
C LEU A 6 8.48 0.88 0.43
N ARG A 7 9.01 1.89 1.16
CA ARG A 7 8.38 3.20 1.31
C ARG A 7 8.01 3.76 -0.06
N TRP A 8 6.89 4.44 -0.11
CA TRP A 8 6.53 5.29 -1.22
C TRP A 8 7.69 6.26 -1.49
N LYS A 9 8.14 6.32 -2.74
CA LYS A 9 9.09 7.33 -3.21
C LYS A 9 8.43 8.01 -4.39
N ASP A 10 8.10 9.28 -4.22
CA ASP A 10 7.46 10.13 -5.23
C ASP A 10 8.14 9.91 -6.58
N GLY A 11 7.43 9.27 -7.51
CA GLY A 11 7.91 9.11 -8.89
C GLY A 11 7.49 7.84 -9.63
N ASN A 12 7.07 6.75 -8.96
CA ASN A 12 6.61 5.55 -9.69
C ASN A 12 5.53 4.73 -8.97
N PRO A 13 4.24 5.11 -9.10
CA PRO A 13 3.13 4.36 -8.51
C PRO A 13 2.98 2.94 -9.03
N ILE A 14 3.20 2.72 -10.33
CA ILE A 14 3.08 1.38 -10.94
C ILE A 14 4.16 0.45 -10.39
N GLY A 15 5.39 0.94 -10.29
CA GLY A 15 6.50 0.19 -9.71
C GLY A 15 6.29 -0.12 -8.24
N TRP A 16 5.75 0.83 -7.47
CA TRP A 16 5.42 0.63 -6.06
C TRP A 16 4.32 -0.43 -5.86
N ILE A 17 3.22 -0.36 -6.62
CA ILE A 17 2.14 -1.37 -6.58
C ILE A 17 2.67 -2.75 -6.95
N SER A 18 3.50 -2.87 -8.00
CA SER A 18 4.10 -4.14 -8.41
C SER A 18 4.98 -4.76 -7.31
N ARG A 19 5.72 -3.92 -6.58
CA ARG A 19 6.52 -4.35 -5.42
C ARG A 19 5.65 -4.79 -4.24
N ALA A 20 4.62 -4.02 -3.91
CA ALA A 20 3.65 -4.37 -2.87
C ALA A 20 2.98 -5.73 -3.17
N GLN A 21 2.55 -5.97 -4.42
CA GLN A 21 1.99 -7.26 -4.83
C GLN A 21 2.98 -8.43 -4.65
N LYS A 22 4.27 -8.25 -4.97
CA LYS A 22 5.29 -9.28 -4.74
C LYS A 22 5.50 -9.54 -3.26
N PHE A 23 5.52 -8.49 -2.44
CA PHE A 23 5.62 -8.59 -0.99
C PHE A 23 4.44 -9.39 -0.41
N PHE A 24 3.20 -9.01 -0.75
CA PHE A 24 2.01 -9.69 -0.24
C PHE A 24 1.95 -11.15 -0.64
N ARG A 25 2.33 -11.49 -1.88
CA ARG A 25 2.44 -12.88 -2.33
C ARG A 25 3.50 -13.66 -1.55
N PHE A 26 4.66 -13.06 -1.33
CA PHE A 26 5.76 -13.71 -0.59
C PHE A 26 5.39 -13.97 0.87
N HIS A 27 4.75 -13.00 1.53
CA HIS A 27 4.35 -13.09 2.93
C HIS A 27 2.97 -13.75 3.15
N ARG A 28 2.26 -14.14 2.08
CA ARG A 28 0.88 -14.66 2.14
C ARG A 28 -0.05 -13.73 2.93
N THR A 29 0.09 -12.44 2.72
CA THR A 29 -0.70 -11.42 3.41
C THR A 29 -2.19 -11.63 3.09
N PRO A 30 -3.09 -11.67 4.11
CA PRO A 30 -4.53 -11.72 3.88
C PRO A 30 -5.03 -10.52 3.08
N LYS A 31 -6.04 -10.70 2.22
CA LYS A 31 -6.53 -9.63 1.33
C LYS A 31 -7.03 -8.42 2.13
N GLU A 32 -7.57 -8.68 3.30
CA GLU A 32 -8.13 -7.72 4.26
C GLU A 32 -7.04 -6.82 4.86
N SER A 33 -5.81 -7.32 5.00
CA SER A 33 -4.69 -6.58 5.60
C SER A 33 -3.80 -5.88 4.57
N MET A 34 -3.94 -6.19 3.27
CA MET A 34 -3.05 -5.66 2.24
C MET A 34 -3.12 -4.13 2.12
N VAL A 35 -4.32 -3.56 2.14
CA VAL A 35 -4.51 -2.10 2.02
C VAL A 35 -3.97 -1.37 3.25
N GLU A 36 -4.26 -1.88 4.45
CA GLU A 36 -3.73 -1.33 5.70
C GLU A 36 -2.19 -1.36 5.74
N ILE A 37 -1.57 -2.48 5.33
CA ILE A 37 -0.11 -2.55 5.28
C ILE A 37 0.45 -1.59 4.22
N ALA A 38 -0.18 -1.49 3.06
CA ALA A 38 0.23 -0.58 1.99
C ALA A 38 0.13 0.90 2.43
N SER A 39 -0.93 1.27 3.16
CA SER A 39 -1.17 2.64 3.60
C SER A 39 -0.13 3.12 4.63
N THR A 40 0.41 2.23 5.47
CA THR A 40 1.49 2.57 6.43
C THR A 40 2.80 3.01 5.78
N GLN A 41 2.90 2.85 4.45
CA GLN A 41 4.13 3.04 3.68
C GLN A 41 4.01 4.21 2.71
N LEU A 42 2.88 4.92 2.74
CA LEU A 42 2.70 6.19 2.06
C LEU A 42 3.42 7.29 2.84
N GLU A 43 3.86 8.31 2.13
CA GLU A 43 4.50 9.48 2.72
C GLU A 43 3.95 10.75 2.07
N GLY A 44 4.09 11.88 2.78
CA GLY A 44 3.74 13.20 2.26
C GLY A 44 2.26 13.36 1.90
N ASP A 45 1.99 14.01 0.78
CA ASP A 45 0.64 14.32 0.33
C ASP A 45 -0.22 13.08 0.01
N MET A 46 0.41 11.93 -0.21
CA MET A 46 -0.31 10.69 -0.50
C MET A 46 -1.08 10.16 0.72
N ILE A 47 -0.57 10.38 1.94
CA ILE A 47 -1.29 10.02 3.18
C ILE A 47 -2.60 10.80 3.24
N ARG A 48 -2.53 12.12 3.06
CA ARG A 48 -3.71 13.00 3.11
C ARG A 48 -4.74 12.65 2.03
N TRP A 49 -4.28 12.30 0.84
CA TRP A 49 -5.18 11.83 -0.22
C TRP A 49 -5.87 10.51 0.16
N TYR A 50 -5.13 9.56 0.74
CA TYR A 50 -5.66 8.27 1.16
C TYR A 50 -6.68 8.41 2.31
N ASP A 51 -6.37 9.20 3.34
CA ASP A 51 -7.28 9.46 4.46
C ASP A 51 -8.61 10.09 3.98
N LEU A 52 -8.53 11.01 3.02
CA LEU A 52 -9.70 11.62 2.40
C LEU A 52 -10.53 10.59 1.63
N TYR A 53 -9.86 9.74 0.84
CA TYR A 53 -10.52 8.67 0.10
C TYR A 53 -11.25 7.70 1.03
N GLU A 54 -10.59 7.26 2.10
CA GLU A 54 -11.16 6.36 3.11
C GLU A 54 -12.37 6.99 3.82
N THR A 55 -12.32 8.30 4.09
CA THR A 55 -13.46 9.02 4.70
C THR A 55 -14.72 8.96 3.84
N TYR A 56 -14.59 9.03 2.51
CA TYR A 56 -15.73 9.04 1.59
C TYR A 56 -16.18 7.65 1.13
N HIS A 57 -15.26 6.70 1.03
CA HIS A 57 -15.51 5.41 0.39
C HIS A 57 -15.34 4.20 1.32
N GLY A 58 -14.87 4.42 2.55
CA GLY A 58 -14.44 3.37 3.46
C GLY A 58 -13.10 2.76 3.04
N VAL A 59 -12.65 1.76 3.81
CA VAL A 59 -11.40 1.05 3.53
C VAL A 59 -11.56 0.24 2.24
N PRO A 60 -10.77 0.50 1.18
CA PRO A 60 -10.84 -0.29 -0.03
C PRO A 60 -10.26 -1.70 0.21
N SER A 61 -10.62 -2.64 -0.66
CA SER A 61 -9.95 -3.95 -0.71
C SER A 61 -8.84 -3.93 -1.78
N TRP A 62 -7.82 -4.78 -1.60
CA TRP A 62 -6.72 -4.85 -2.56
C TRP A 62 -7.12 -5.59 -3.84
N GLY A 63 -7.47 -4.85 -4.89
CA GLY A 63 -7.78 -5.39 -6.23
C GLY A 63 -9.25 -5.70 -6.45
#